data_AF-A0A256C5R9-F1
#
_entry.id   AF-A0A256C5R9-F1
#
_cell.length_a   1.000
_cell.length_b   1.000
_cell.length_c   1.000
_cell.angle_alpha   90.00
_cell.angle_beta   90.00
_cell.angle_gamma   90.00
#
_symmetry.space_group_name_H-M   'P 1'
#
loop_
_entity.id
_entity.type
_entity.pdbx_description
1 polymer ?
#
loop_
_entity_poly.entity_id
_entity_poly.type
_entity_poly.pdbx_seq_one_letter_code
_entity_poly.pdbx_strand_id
1 'polypeptide(L)'
;MKTTARNQFTGTIEAIQTGATNDEVIIDIGHGLEIVAGITQGSTRRLELSVGQEVIALIKAPWIILAEDTDEYEFSTRNQFSTIVTDVKTGAVNSEIFVKTEEGIELVAIVTNESVENLDLKAGQKVKALFKAPHVILGVKKA
;
A
#
# COMPACT_ATOMS: atom_id res chain seq x y z
N MET A 1 -12.81 -6.40 -12.68
CA MET A 1 -13.19 -6.40 -11.25
C MET A 1 -13.59 -4.99 -10.84
N LYS A 2 -14.53 -4.79 -9.91
CA LYS A 2 -14.83 -3.48 -9.31
C LYS A 2 -14.72 -3.60 -7.80
N THR A 3 -13.92 -2.74 -7.16
CA THR A 3 -13.76 -2.68 -5.70
C THR A 3 -13.73 -1.23 -5.24
N THR A 4 -13.93 -0.99 -3.94
CA THR A 4 -13.80 0.34 -3.34
C THR A 4 -12.37 0.66 -2.88
N ALA A 5 -11.42 -0.25 -3.08
CA ALA A 5 -10.00 0.02 -2.82
C ALA A 5 -9.49 0.99 -3.88
N ARG A 6 -8.90 2.10 -3.43
CA ARG A 6 -8.37 3.15 -4.32
C ARG A 6 -6.98 2.79 -4.86
N ASN A 7 -6.26 1.96 -4.13
CA ASN A 7 -4.91 1.52 -4.47
C ASN A 7 -5.02 0.07 -4.94
N GLN A 8 -4.74 -0.16 -6.22
CA GLN A 8 -4.83 -1.48 -6.86
C GLN A 8 -3.59 -1.67 -7.72
N PHE A 9 -2.74 -2.62 -7.34
CA PHE A 9 -1.47 -2.88 -8.00
C PHE A 9 -1.46 -4.32 -8.51
N THR A 10 -1.30 -4.49 -9.82
CA THR A 10 -1.01 -5.80 -10.39
C THR A 10 0.47 -6.10 -10.19
N GLY A 11 0.79 -7.32 -9.79
CA GLY A 11 2.16 -7.74 -9.58
C GLY A 11 2.31 -9.25 -9.64
N THR A 12 3.54 -9.71 -9.54
CA THR A 12 3.90 -11.13 -9.55
C THR A 12 4.40 -11.53 -8.18
N ILE A 13 3.95 -12.68 -7.67
CA ILE A 13 4.48 -13.20 -6.40
C ILE A 13 5.93 -13.63 -6.60
N GLU A 14 6.85 -13.02 -5.86
CA GLU A 14 8.26 -13.39 -5.86
C GLU A 14 8.58 -14.41 -4.77
N ALA A 15 7.93 -14.28 -3.60
CA ALA A 15 8.16 -15.17 -2.47
C ALA A 15 6.92 -15.31 -1.59
N ILE A 16 6.80 -16.48 -0.97
CA ILE A 16 5.81 -16.77 0.08
C ILE A 16 6.58 -17.32 1.28
N GLN A 17 6.56 -16.60 2.39
CA GLN A 17 7.13 -17.04 3.66
C GLN A 17 6.01 -17.55 4.55
N THR A 18 5.93 -18.87 4.69
CA THR A 18 4.89 -19.53 5.48
C THR A 18 5.14 -19.35 6.97
N GLY A 19 4.16 -18.80 7.69
CA GLY A 19 4.18 -18.71 9.15
C GLY A 19 3.22 -19.70 9.81
N ALA A 20 3.19 -19.70 11.15
CA ALA A 20 2.30 -20.58 11.91
C ALA A 20 0.80 -20.24 11.71
N THR A 21 0.50 -18.95 11.54
CA THR A 21 -0.88 -18.43 11.37
C THR A 21 -1.02 -17.62 10.08
N ASN A 22 -0.08 -16.72 9.83
CA ASN A 22 -0.08 -15.85 8.66
C ASN A 22 1.15 -16.14 7.81
N ASP A 23 0.96 -16.05 6.49
CA ASP A 23 2.03 -16.06 5.52
C ASP A 23 2.34 -14.62 5.10
N GLU A 24 3.62 -14.34 4.86
CA GLU A 24 4.08 -13.11 4.23
C GLU A 24 4.29 -13.38 2.73
N VAL A 25 3.56 -12.67 1.88
CA VAL A 25 3.61 -12.78 0.42
C VAL A 25 4.27 -11.51 -0.13
N ILE A 26 5.40 -11.67 -0.80
CA ILE A 26 6.16 -10.58 -1.43
C ILE A 26 5.78 -10.52 -2.91
N ILE A 27 5.37 -9.34 -3.36
CA ILE A 27 4.80 -9.11 -4.68
C ILE A 27 5.60 -8.01 -5.37
N ASP A 28 6.28 -8.35 -6.46
CA ASP A 28 6.89 -7.35 -7.34
C ASP A 28 5.79 -6.63 -8.12
N ILE A 29 5.74 -5.31 -7.98
CA ILE A 29 4.82 -4.41 -8.70
C ILE A 29 5.52 -3.62 -9.80
N GLY A 30 6.77 -3.97 -10.11
CA GLY A 30 7.60 -3.35 -11.12
C GLY A 30 8.43 -2.18 -10.59
N HIS A 31 9.37 -1.73 -11.42
CA HIS A 31 10.25 -0.59 -11.14
C HIS A 31 11.10 -0.73 -9.85
N GLY A 32 11.37 -1.97 -9.42
CA GLY A 32 12.12 -2.23 -8.19
C GLY A 32 11.30 -1.97 -6.91
N LEU A 33 9.99 -1.85 -7.04
CA LEU A 33 9.07 -1.69 -5.91
C LEU A 33 8.34 -3.00 -5.63
N GLU A 34 8.20 -3.30 -4.34
CA GLU A 34 7.53 -4.50 -3.86
C GLU A 34 6.39 -4.12 -2.90
N ILE A 35 5.34 -4.94 -2.87
CA ILE A 35 4.32 -4.94 -1.83
C ILE A 35 4.39 -6.25 -1.06
N VAL A 36 4.46 -6.12 0.25
CA VAL A 36 4.40 -7.21 1.21
C VAL A 36 2.99 -7.31 1.79
N ALA A 37 2.34 -8.45 1.57
CA ALA A 37 1.03 -8.78 2.11
C ALA A 37 1.13 -9.83 3.23
N GLY A 38 0.47 -9.57 4.35
CA GLY A 38 0.35 -10.51 5.45
C GLY A 38 -1.05 -11.11 5.45
N ILE A 39 -1.20 -12.36 5.00
CA ILE A 39 -2.50 -13.03 4.88
C ILE A 39 -2.51 -14.34 5.66
N THR A 40 -3.70 -14.87 5.97
CA THR A 40 -3.78 -16.16 6.65
C THR A 40 -3.30 -17.30 5.74
N GLN A 41 -2.68 -18.32 6.31
CA GLN A 41 -2.26 -19.52 5.57
C GLN A 41 -3.43 -20.20 4.83
N GLY A 42 -4.63 -20.13 5.43
CA GLY A 42 -5.86 -20.60 4.78
C GLY A 42 -6.22 -19.79 3.53
N SER A 43 -5.87 -18.51 3.46
CA SER A 43 -6.06 -17.68 2.25
C SER A 43 -5.04 -18.03 1.17
N THR A 44 -3.77 -18.23 1.51
CA THR A 44 -2.74 -18.72 0.58
C THR A 44 -3.19 -20.02 -0.08
N ARG A 45 -3.64 -21.00 0.71
CA ARG A 45 -4.16 -22.28 0.20
C ARG A 45 -5.42 -22.12 -0.64
N ARG A 46 -6.40 -21.35 -0.18
CA ARG A 46 -7.68 -21.16 -0.88
C ARG A 46 -7.52 -20.44 -2.22
N LEU A 47 -6.57 -19.51 -2.32
CA LEU A 47 -6.26 -18.77 -3.55
C LEU A 47 -5.20 -19.48 -4.40
N GLU A 48 -4.71 -20.65 -3.94
CA GLU A 48 -3.69 -21.46 -4.61
C GLU A 48 -2.44 -20.65 -4.97
N LEU A 49 -2.02 -19.75 -4.06
CA LEU A 49 -0.92 -18.83 -4.33
C LEU A 49 0.39 -19.59 -4.51
N SER A 50 1.13 -19.23 -5.56
CA SER A 50 2.44 -19.78 -5.89
C SER A 50 3.38 -18.70 -6.42
N VAL A 51 4.69 -18.90 -6.23
CA VAL A 51 5.72 -18.01 -6.81
C VAL A 51 5.58 -18.00 -8.34
N GLY A 52 5.69 -16.81 -8.94
CA GLY A 52 5.48 -16.57 -10.36
C GLY A 52 4.03 -16.30 -10.76
N GLN A 53 3.07 -16.40 -9.83
CA GLN A 53 1.66 -16.13 -10.10
C GLN A 53 1.37 -14.62 -10.13
N GLU A 54 0.61 -14.19 -11.14
CA GLU A 54 0.05 -12.83 -11.21
C GLU A 54 -1.08 -12.66 -10.18
N VAL A 55 -1.00 -11.60 -9.39
CA VAL A 55 -2.01 -11.21 -8.40
C VAL A 55 -2.34 -9.72 -8.49
N ILE A 56 -3.43 -9.31 -7.85
CA ILE A 56 -3.72 -7.90 -7.60
C ILE A 56 -3.70 -7.62 -6.10
N ALA A 57 -2.83 -6.70 -5.67
CA ALA A 57 -2.78 -6.17 -4.33
C ALA A 57 -3.75 -4.98 -4.20
N LEU A 58 -4.66 -5.06 -3.23
CA LEU A 58 -5.69 -4.07 -2.96
C LEU A 58 -5.45 -3.46 -1.58
N ILE A 59 -5.26 -2.15 -1.52
CA ILE A 59 -5.05 -1.40 -0.28
C ILE A 59 -6.10 -0.30 -0.19
N LYS A 60 -6.86 -0.28 0.91
CA LYS A 60 -7.83 0.78 1.16
C LYS A 60 -7.09 2.07 1.48
N ALA A 61 -7.50 3.20 0.89
CA ALA A 61 -6.89 4.51 1.15
C ALA A 61 -6.74 4.90 2.64
N PRO A 62 -7.71 4.64 3.56
CA PRO A 62 -7.54 4.96 4.99
C PRO A 62 -6.57 4.03 5.74
N TRP A 63 -5.96 3.05 5.07
CA TRP A 63 -4.90 2.22 5.65
C TRP A 63 -3.49 2.72 5.34
N ILE A 64 -3.37 3.74 4.48
CA ILE A 64 -2.10 4.40 4.18
C ILE A 64 -1.93 5.57 5.14
N ILE A 65 -0.84 5.51 5.90
CA ILE A 65 -0.36 6.60 6.76
C ILE A 65 0.62 7.43 5.94
N LEU A 66 0.56 8.75 6.07
CA LEU A 66 1.57 9.66 5.53
C LEU A 66 2.46 10.13 6.67
N ALA A 67 3.77 10.11 6.45
CA ALA A 67 4.76 10.55 7.42
C ALA A 67 5.80 11.47 6.76
N GLU A 68 6.24 12.46 7.54
CA GLU A 68 7.28 13.41 7.21
C GLU A 68 8.53 13.17 8.05
N ASP A 69 9.63 13.79 7.66
CA ASP A 69 10.91 13.78 8.41
C ASP A 69 11.32 12.39 8.89
N THR A 70 11.13 11.40 8.00
CA THR A 70 11.27 9.98 8.34
C THR A 70 12.70 9.48 8.41
N ASP A 71 13.69 10.32 8.11
CA ASP A 71 15.09 9.91 7.93
C ASP A 71 15.74 9.45 9.25
N GLU A 72 15.24 9.94 10.38
CA GLU A 72 15.72 9.56 11.72
C GLU A 72 14.88 8.45 12.38
N TYR A 73 13.88 7.91 11.68
CA TYR A 73 12.93 6.95 12.24
C TYR A 73 12.88 5.63 11.47
N GLU A 74 12.82 4.53 12.21
CA GLU A 74 12.50 3.21 11.66
C GLU A 74 11.03 2.85 11.91
N PHE A 75 10.32 2.48 10.85
CA PHE A 75 8.93 2.02 10.96
C PHE A 75 8.86 0.50 10.88
N SER A 76 8.09 -0.12 11.78
CA SER A 76 7.85 -1.58 11.80
C SER A 76 6.97 -2.10 10.65
N THR A 77 6.61 -1.23 9.71
CA THR A 77 5.78 -1.58 8.57
C THR A 77 6.65 -1.99 7.39
N ARG A 78 6.22 -3.05 6.69
CA ARG A 78 6.99 -3.63 5.58
C ARG A 78 6.86 -2.80 4.31
N ASN A 79 5.74 -2.11 4.12
CA ASN A 79 5.50 -1.29 2.94
C ASN A 79 5.74 0.18 3.27
N GLN A 80 6.78 0.75 2.67
CA GLN A 80 7.19 2.14 2.86
C GLN A 80 7.62 2.72 1.51
N PHE A 81 6.80 3.59 0.93
CA PHE A 81 7.09 4.20 -0.37
C PHE A 81 7.47 5.67 -0.18
N SER A 82 8.63 6.05 -0.70
CA SER A 82 9.02 7.45 -0.81
C SER A 82 8.21 8.12 -1.91
N THR A 83 7.50 9.20 -1.57
CA THR A 83 6.55 9.83 -2.47
C THR A 83 6.58 11.35 -2.40
N ILE A 84 5.98 11.99 -3.41
CA ILE A 84 5.68 13.42 -3.43
C ILE A 84 4.16 13.58 -3.49
N VAL A 85 3.60 14.48 -2.69
CA VAL A 85 2.19 14.87 -2.75
C VAL A 85 1.93 15.57 -4.08
N THR A 86 0.96 15.08 -4.85
CA THR A 86 0.58 15.65 -6.14
C THR A 86 -0.68 16.48 -6.06
N ASP A 87 -1.62 16.13 -5.17
CA ASP A 87 -2.88 16.85 -4.98
C ASP A 87 -3.46 16.58 -3.58
N VAL A 88 -4.22 17.55 -3.05
CA VAL A 88 -4.91 17.47 -1.77
C VAL A 88 -6.36 17.89 -1.96
N LYS A 89 -7.29 16.97 -1.72
CA LYS A 89 -8.73 17.23 -1.83
C LYS A 89 -9.38 17.18 -0.47
N THR A 90 -9.60 18.35 0.11
CA THR A 90 -10.24 18.48 1.42
C THR A 90 -11.73 18.20 1.34
N GLY A 91 -12.19 17.21 2.10
CA GLY A 91 -13.60 16.93 2.32
C GLY A 91 -14.11 17.54 3.63
N ALA A 92 -15.37 17.24 3.96
CA ALA A 92 -16.01 17.77 5.18
C ALA A 92 -15.40 17.25 6.49
N VAL A 93 -14.80 16.04 6.47
CA VAL A 93 -14.23 15.37 7.66
C VAL A 93 -12.82 14.86 7.37
N ASN A 94 -12.63 14.23 6.22
CA ASN A 94 -11.35 13.68 5.80
C ASN A 94 -10.93 14.29 4.47
N SER A 95 -9.62 14.28 4.22
CA SER A 95 -9.01 14.69 2.97
C SER A 95 -8.51 13.48 2.20
N GLU A 96 -8.67 13.51 0.87
CA GLU A 96 -8.00 12.60 -0.04
C GLU A 96 -6.66 13.20 -0.46
N ILE A 97 -5.58 12.47 -0.20
CA ILE A 97 -4.22 12.88 -0.54
C ILE A 97 -3.72 11.99 -1.66
N PHE A 98 -3.33 12.60 -2.77
CA PHE A 98 -2.74 11.92 -3.91
C PHE A 98 -1.23 12.07 -3.81
N VAL A 99 -0.54 10.94 -3.87
CA VAL A 99 0.92 10.91 -3.79
C VAL A 99 1.48 10.03 -4.89
N LYS A 100 2.73 10.28 -5.27
CA LYS A 100 3.39 9.57 -6.37
C LYS A 100 4.85 9.26 -6.05
N THR A 101 5.32 8.06 -6.38
CA THR A 101 6.74 7.68 -6.28
C THR A 101 7.55 8.25 -7.45
N GLU A 102 8.88 8.27 -7.36
CA GLU A 102 9.74 8.74 -8.46
C GLU A 102 9.61 7.87 -9.72
N GLU A 103 9.33 6.58 -9.53
CA GLU A 103 9.11 5.57 -10.57
C GLU A 103 7.76 5.72 -11.28
N GLY A 104 6.87 6.54 -10.73
CA GLY A 104 5.59 6.86 -11.33
C GLY A 104 4.37 6.18 -10.71
N ILE A 105 4.55 5.40 -9.64
CA ILE A 105 3.45 4.72 -8.95
C ILE A 105 2.62 5.73 -8.17
N GLU A 106 1.32 5.76 -8.43
CA GLU A 106 0.36 6.65 -7.77
C GLU A 106 -0.36 5.93 -6.64
N LEU A 107 -0.50 6.61 -5.50
CA LEU A 107 -1.26 6.15 -4.35
C LEU A 107 -2.24 7.24 -3.88
N VAL A 108 -3.32 6.80 -3.25
CA VAL A 108 -4.30 7.65 -2.59
C VAL A 108 -4.40 7.25 -1.12
N ALA A 109 -4.13 8.21 -0.24
CA ALA A 109 -4.39 8.10 1.19
C ALA A 109 -5.65 8.88 1.58
N ILE A 110 -6.36 8.42 2.60
CA ILE A 110 -7.41 9.20 3.27
C ILE A 110 -6.93 9.47 4.69
N VAL A 111 -6.75 10.74 5.02
CA VAL A 111 -6.32 11.21 6.34
C VAL A 111 -7.33 12.22 6.89
N THR A 112 -7.30 12.48 8.19
CA THR A 112 -8.16 13.52 8.79
C THR A 112 -7.73 14.91 8.32
N ASN A 113 -8.66 15.86 8.30
CA ASN A 113 -8.30 17.26 8.00
C ASN A 113 -7.27 17.81 9.02
N GLU A 114 -7.36 17.40 10.28
CA GLU A 114 -6.35 17.69 11.30
C GLU A 114 -4.96 17.17 10.93
N SER A 115 -4.85 15.99 10.30
CA SER A 115 -3.55 15.47 9.85
C SER A 115 -2.99 16.30 8.69
N VAL A 116 -3.85 16.82 7.80
CA VAL A 116 -3.45 17.75 6.74
C VAL A 116 -2.88 19.03 7.34
N GLU A 117 -3.56 19.59 8.34
CA GLU A 117 -3.13 20.82 9.01
C GLU A 117 -1.82 20.61 9.80
N ASN A 118 -1.73 19.52 10.58
CA ASN A 118 -0.58 19.24 11.45
C ASN A 118 0.71 18.95 10.67
N LEU A 119 0.59 18.34 9.49
CA LEU A 119 1.71 18.02 8.59
C LEU A 119 1.87 19.08 7.48
N ASP A 120 1.04 20.12 7.46
CA ASP A 120 1.01 21.13 6.38
C ASP A 120 0.98 20.52 4.97
N LEU A 121 0.23 19.41 4.79
CA LEU A 121 0.24 18.61 3.56
C LEU A 121 -0.18 19.45 2.35
N LYS A 122 0.73 19.58 1.38
CA LYS A 122 0.51 20.33 0.14
C LYS A 122 1.25 19.74 -1.05
N ALA A 123 0.79 20.05 -2.25
CA ALA A 123 1.42 19.59 -3.48
C ALA A 123 2.90 19.99 -3.55
N GLY A 124 3.76 19.05 -3.99
CA GLY A 124 5.20 19.20 -4.07
C GLY A 124 5.96 18.75 -2.81
N GLN A 125 5.27 18.47 -1.71
CA GLN A 125 5.88 18.02 -0.46
C GLN A 125 6.29 16.55 -0.53
N LYS A 126 7.47 16.24 0.02
CA LYS A 126 7.96 14.86 0.14
C LYS A 126 7.39 14.22 1.39
N VAL A 127 6.80 13.04 1.24
CA VAL A 127 6.23 12.25 2.34
C VAL A 127 6.49 10.77 2.07
N LYS A 128 6.55 9.95 3.13
CA LYS A 128 6.47 8.48 2.98
C LYS A 128 5.03 8.00 3.11
N ALA A 129 4.60 7.18 2.17
CA ALA A 129 3.36 6.41 2.27
C ALA A 129 3.65 5.05 2.94
N LEU A 130 3.03 4.83 4.10
CA LEU A 130 3.30 3.71 4.99
C LEU A 130 2.03 2.87 5.17
N PHE A 131 2.09 1.55 4.98
CA PHE A 131 0.94 0.67 5.28
C PHE A 131 1.37 -0.73 5.69
N LYS A 132 0.68 -1.28 6.70
CA LYS A 132 0.99 -2.60 7.27
C LYS A 132 0.66 -3.72 6.28
N ALA A 133 1.49 -4.77 6.27
CA ALA A 133 1.25 -5.99 5.50
C ALA A 133 -0.16 -6.62 5.68
N PRO A 134 -0.74 -6.71 6.89
CA PRO A 134 -2.12 -7.19 7.06
C PRO A 134 -3.22 -6.28 6.49
N HIS A 135 -2.88 -5.07 6.01
CA HIS A 135 -3.80 -4.17 5.31
C HIS A 135 -3.73 -4.34 3.78
N VAL A 136 -3.07 -5.39 3.29
CA VAL A 136 -3.06 -5.73 1.86
C VAL A 136 -3.97 -6.92 1.62
N ILE A 137 -4.95 -6.75 0.74
CA ILE A 137 -5.83 -7.82 0.29
C ILE A 137 -5.35 -8.32 -1.07
N LEU A 138 -5.23 -9.63 -1.24
CA LEU A 138 -4.86 -10.23 -2.54
C LEU A 138 -6.08 -10.74 -3.28
N GLY A 139 -6.14 -10.41 -4.57
CA GLY A 139 -7.06 -11.00 -5.54
C GLY A 139 -6.29 -11.78 -6.59
N VAL A 140 -6.91 -12.86 -7.08
CA VAL A 140 -6.43 -13.64 -8.23
C VAL A 140 -7.54 -13.68 -9.28
N LYS A 141 -7.18 -13.79 -10.56
CA LYS A 141 -8.18 -14.07 -11.60
C LYS A 141 -8.77 -15.46 -11.32
N LYS A 142 -10.09 -15.60 -11.42
CA LYS A 142 -10.70 -16.92 -11.44
C LYS A 142 -10.28 -17.61 -12.74
N ALA A 143 -9.87 -18.87 -12.63
CA ALA A 143 -9.74 -19.76 -13.77
C ALA A 143 -11.09 -19.99 -14.46
#